data_AF-A0A5S4GEG5-F1
#
_entry.id   AF-A0A5S4GEG5-F1
#
_cell.length_a   1.000
_cell.length_b   1.000
_cell.length_c   1.000
_cell.angle_alpha   90.00
_cell.angle_beta   90.00
_cell.angle_gamma   90.00
#
_symmetry.space_group_name_H-M   'P 1'
#
loop_
_entity.id
_entity.type
_entity.pdbx_description
1 polymer ?
#
loop_
_entity_poly.entity_id
_entity_poly.type
_entity_poly.pdbx_seq_one_letter_code
_entity_poly.pdbx_strand_id
1 'polypeptide(L)'
;MHAKYVAKDGHKASKRRILIVPILLLTVGIGLGAAARAGLSPTWASTVTGALAALIAGWSVWALWVAFRVDPLRDVDWATADTYEQELTFGLHPDARAALARAQDQVRRRLPFADRVHLYSPDQLPKHDCTLDKTGCDCARMRVNAAVLPNRRHPVILVGDRLLDEAAALAYVLAHEVNHVRRPWLLVYGALQVVTLAGWLGMGLVLPWHVLVVVAPVVWVATMLLSWVNELAADIAARTTGPDAARAFWTMLRAARPTRAGLSRLTGAVMAVLAPTHPPITLRAALADRIAHRPLP
;
A
#
# COMPACT_ATOMS: atom_id res chain seq x y z
N MET A 1 -2.15 23.59 2.57
CA MET A 1 -2.29 22.59 3.64
C MET A 1 -1.39 21.41 3.32
N HIS A 2 -0.67 20.83 4.28
CA HIS A 2 0.34 19.80 4.00
C HIS A 2 -0.31 18.48 3.55
N ALA A 3 -0.10 18.11 2.27
CA ALA A 3 -0.43 16.79 1.68
C ALA A 3 -0.01 15.59 2.56
N LYS A 4 0.92 15.85 3.47
CA LYS A 4 1.41 15.03 4.57
C LYS A 4 0.35 14.33 5.45
N TYR A 5 -0.78 14.98 5.76
CA TYR A 5 -1.81 14.35 6.61
C TYR A 5 -2.72 13.41 5.82
N VAL A 6 -2.95 13.69 4.54
CA VAL A 6 -3.81 12.90 3.65
C VAL A 6 -3.23 11.51 3.40
N ALA A 7 -1.91 11.40 3.21
CA ALA A 7 -1.23 10.10 3.03
C ALA A 7 -1.22 9.26 4.31
N LYS A 8 -1.01 9.88 5.49
CA LYS A 8 -0.92 9.19 6.79
C LYS A 8 -2.27 8.66 7.25
N ASP A 9 -3.32 9.47 7.13
CA ASP A 9 -4.68 9.07 7.55
C ASP A 9 -5.31 8.09 6.55
N GLY A 10 -5.02 8.25 5.26
CA GLY A 10 -5.39 7.28 4.22
C GLY A 10 -4.79 5.89 4.46
N HIS A 11 -3.51 5.82 4.88
CA HIS A 11 -2.81 4.54 5.08
C HIS A 11 -3.20 3.80 6.38
N LYS A 12 -3.58 4.53 7.44
CA LYS A 12 -4.15 3.93 8.67
C LYS A 12 -5.59 3.48 8.48
N ALA A 13 -6.39 4.27 7.75
CA ALA A 13 -7.76 3.89 7.40
C ALA A 13 -7.81 2.67 6.47
N SER A 14 -6.88 2.55 5.51
CA SER A 14 -6.84 1.41 4.59
C SER A 14 -6.54 0.09 5.29
N LYS A 15 -5.57 0.05 6.21
CA LYS A 15 -5.18 -1.17 6.94
C LYS A 15 -6.30 -1.75 7.80
N ARG A 16 -7.12 -0.90 8.44
CA ARG A 16 -8.28 -1.36 9.22
C ARG A 16 -9.41 -1.85 8.32
N ARG A 17 -9.63 -1.20 7.17
CA ARG A 17 -10.67 -1.60 6.20
C ARG A 17 -10.41 -2.99 5.59
N ILE A 18 -9.15 -3.33 5.32
CA ILE A 18 -8.76 -4.64 4.73
C ILE A 18 -9.18 -5.82 5.62
N LEU A 19 -9.23 -5.64 6.95
CA LEU A 19 -9.65 -6.68 7.88
C LEU A 19 -11.14 -6.65 8.21
N ILE A 20 -11.66 -5.45 8.45
CA ILE A 20 -13.02 -5.29 8.95
C ILE A 20 -14.05 -5.60 7.85
N VAL A 21 -13.81 -5.17 6.62
CA VAL A 21 -14.79 -5.31 5.54
C VAL A 21 -15.02 -6.77 5.14
N PRO A 22 -13.99 -7.62 4.92
CA PRO A 22 -14.20 -9.04 4.62
C PRO A 22 -14.95 -9.80 5.72
N ILE A 23 -14.62 -9.54 7.00
CA ILE A 23 -15.29 -10.17 8.14
C ILE A 23 -16.75 -9.74 8.19
N LEU A 24 -17.04 -8.43 8.05
CA LEU A 24 -18.41 -7.93 8.02
C LEU A 24 -19.22 -8.55 6.87
N LEU A 25 -18.64 -8.62 5.67
CA LEU A 25 -19.30 -9.23 4.50
C LEU A 25 -19.57 -10.72 4.71
N LEU A 26 -18.62 -11.44 5.31
CA LEU A 26 -18.80 -12.84 5.66
C LEU A 26 -19.92 -13.02 6.70
N THR A 27 -19.96 -12.20 7.75
CA THR A 27 -21.00 -12.24 8.80
C THR A 27 -22.37 -11.92 8.23
N VAL A 28 -22.48 -10.90 7.38
CA VAL A 28 -23.73 -10.56 6.67
C VAL A 28 -24.17 -11.72 5.78
N GLY A 29 -23.24 -12.31 5.01
CA GLY A 29 -23.52 -13.49 4.20
C GLY A 29 -24.03 -14.67 5.02
N ILE A 30 -23.40 -14.98 6.15
CA ILE A 30 -23.83 -16.06 7.07
C ILE A 30 -25.26 -15.82 7.55
N GLY A 31 -25.57 -14.58 7.99
CA GLY A 31 -26.90 -14.21 8.44
C GLY A 31 -27.96 -14.39 7.34
N LEU A 32 -27.67 -13.93 6.12
CA LEU A 32 -28.55 -14.08 4.96
C LEU A 32 -28.72 -15.55 4.55
N GLY A 33 -27.65 -16.34 4.56
CA GLY A 33 -27.69 -17.76 4.25
C GLY A 33 -28.47 -18.57 5.29
N ALA A 34 -28.34 -18.23 6.57
CA ALA A 34 -29.15 -18.83 7.64
C ALA A 34 -30.64 -18.47 7.50
N ALA A 35 -30.93 -17.20 7.23
CA ALA A 35 -32.28 -16.69 6.98
C ALA A 35 -32.96 -17.38 5.78
N ALA A 36 -32.25 -17.55 4.67
CA ALA A 36 -32.75 -18.28 3.49
C ALA A 36 -33.01 -19.76 3.80
N ARG A 37 -32.10 -20.42 4.55
CA ARG A 37 -32.27 -21.82 4.99
C ARG A 37 -33.42 -22.01 5.98
N ALA A 38 -33.80 -20.96 6.71
CA ALA A 38 -34.93 -20.97 7.65
C ALA A 38 -36.31 -20.75 6.98
N GLY A 39 -36.37 -20.68 5.64
CA GLY A 39 -37.65 -20.64 4.90
C GLY A 39 -38.14 -19.23 4.54
N LEU A 40 -37.30 -18.20 4.66
CA LEU A 40 -37.59 -16.90 4.05
C LEU A 40 -37.65 -17.05 2.53
N SER A 41 -38.54 -16.29 1.88
CA SER A 41 -38.83 -16.49 0.47
C SER A 41 -37.57 -16.33 -0.40
N PRO A 42 -37.39 -17.19 -1.42
CA PRO A 42 -36.24 -17.12 -2.33
C PRO A 42 -36.10 -15.74 -2.98
N THR A 43 -37.22 -15.08 -3.28
CA THR A 43 -37.27 -13.73 -3.82
C THR A 43 -36.62 -12.72 -2.89
N TRP A 44 -36.89 -12.75 -1.58
CA TRP A 44 -36.27 -11.83 -0.63
C TRP A 44 -34.75 -12.05 -0.54
N ALA A 45 -34.32 -13.31 -0.43
CA ALA A 45 -32.90 -13.64 -0.35
C ALA A 45 -32.13 -13.26 -1.62
N SER A 46 -32.71 -13.50 -2.80
CA SER A 46 -32.14 -13.11 -4.09
C SER A 46 -32.10 -11.59 -4.26
N THR A 47 -33.16 -10.86 -3.89
CA THR A 47 -33.19 -9.39 -3.97
C THR A 47 -32.17 -8.74 -3.04
N VAL A 48 -32.06 -9.20 -1.79
CA VAL A 48 -31.09 -8.64 -0.82
C VAL A 48 -29.66 -8.97 -1.23
N THR A 49 -29.39 -10.19 -1.68
CA THR A 49 -28.05 -10.59 -2.17
C THR A 49 -27.67 -9.81 -3.43
N GLY A 50 -28.58 -9.70 -4.39
CA GLY A 50 -28.36 -8.93 -5.62
C GLY A 50 -28.12 -7.45 -5.34
N ALA A 51 -28.90 -6.86 -4.44
CA ALA A 51 -28.71 -5.48 -4.00
C ALA A 51 -27.37 -5.28 -3.29
N LEU A 52 -26.95 -6.18 -2.40
CA LEU A 52 -25.64 -6.10 -1.74
C LEU A 52 -24.49 -6.26 -2.73
N ALA A 53 -24.57 -7.21 -3.67
CA ALA A 53 -23.56 -7.41 -4.70
C ALA A 53 -23.44 -6.17 -5.60
N ALA A 54 -24.58 -5.59 -6.01
CA ALA A 54 -24.63 -4.36 -6.79
C ALA A 54 -24.08 -3.15 -6.00
N LEU A 55 -24.37 -3.06 -4.70
CA LEU A 55 -23.82 -2.01 -3.83
C LEU A 55 -22.31 -2.17 -3.62
N ILE A 56 -21.79 -3.39 -3.46
CA ILE A 56 -20.34 -3.65 -3.36
C ILE A 56 -19.64 -3.30 -4.67
N ALA A 57 -20.20 -3.72 -5.80
CA ALA A 57 -19.67 -3.37 -7.12
C ALA A 57 -19.71 -1.86 -7.35
N GLY A 58 -20.85 -1.22 -7.08
CA GLY A 58 -21.04 0.23 -7.20
C GLY A 58 -20.12 1.02 -6.29
N TRP A 59 -19.96 0.63 -5.02
CA TRP A 59 -19.07 1.27 -4.07
C TRP A 59 -17.60 1.08 -4.44
N SER A 60 -17.22 -0.07 -5.00
CA SER A 60 -15.85 -0.32 -5.44
C SER A 60 -15.50 0.48 -6.70
N VAL A 61 -16.42 0.54 -7.67
CA VAL A 61 -16.27 1.40 -8.86
C VAL A 61 -16.25 2.86 -8.47
N TRP A 62 -17.10 3.27 -7.53
CA TRP A 62 -17.09 4.62 -6.98
C TRP A 62 -15.79 4.91 -6.21
N ALA A 63 -15.28 3.99 -5.40
CA ALA A 63 -14.01 4.14 -4.69
C ALA A 63 -12.82 4.26 -5.64
N LEU A 64 -12.80 3.48 -6.73
CA LEU A 64 -11.83 3.64 -7.81
C LEU A 64 -11.98 5.02 -8.45
N TRP A 65 -13.20 5.41 -8.81
CA TRP A 65 -13.48 6.72 -9.42
C TRP A 65 -13.07 7.89 -8.52
N VAL A 66 -13.39 7.81 -7.21
CA VAL A 66 -12.99 8.77 -6.18
C VAL A 66 -11.47 8.80 -6.03
N ALA A 67 -10.80 7.65 -5.94
CA ALA A 67 -9.34 7.59 -5.87
C ALA A 67 -8.65 8.22 -7.10
N PHE A 68 -9.29 8.19 -8.28
CA PHE A 68 -8.79 8.79 -9.50
C PHE A 68 -9.27 10.23 -9.78
N ARG A 69 -10.35 10.71 -9.13
CA ARG A 69 -10.97 12.03 -9.41
C ARG A 69 -11.10 12.97 -8.21
N VAL A 70 -11.32 12.45 -7.01
CA VAL A 70 -11.34 13.27 -5.80
C VAL A 70 -9.89 13.46 -5.40
N ASP A 71 -9.34 14.56 -5.90
CA ASP A 71 -7.95 14.91 -5.76
C ASP A 71 -7.55 14.96 -4.27
N PRO A 72 -6.79 13.99 -3.72
CA PRO A 72 -6.28 14.09 -2.36
C PRO A 72 -5.30 15.28 -2.20
N LEU A 73 -4.98 15.94 -3.31
CA LEU A 73 -4.08 17.09 -3.44
C LEU A 73 -4.85 18.35 -3.85
N ARG A 74 -6.18 18.38 -3.71
CA ARG A 74 -7.02 19.56 -4.05
C ARG A 74 -6.58 20.84 -3.35
N ASP A 75 -6.01 20.73 -2.16
CA ASP A 75 -5.51 21.85 -1.34
C ASP A 75 -3.98 22.06 -1.45
N VAL A 76 -3.34 21.42 -2.45
CA VAL A 76 -1.95 21.67 -2.80
C VAL A 76 -1.88 22.89 -3.72
N ASP A 77 -1.10 23.87 -3.31
CA ASP A 77 -0.81 25.02 -4.14
C ASP A 77 0.26 24.67 -5.18
N TRP A 78 -0.20 24.24 -6.36
CA TRP A 78 0.65 23.86 -7.46
C TRP A 78 1.53 24.98 -7.99
N ALA A 79 1.19 26.25 -7.74
CA ALA A 79 2.04 27.37 -8.14
C ALA A 79 3.36 27.42 -7.37
N THR A 80 3.39 26.87 -6.15
CA THR A 80 4.59 26.82 -5.29
C THR A 80 5.38 25.52 -5.39
N ALA A 81 4.84 24.51 -6.09
CA ALA A 81 5.42 23.17 -6.14
C ALA A 81 6.83 23.15 -6.75
N ASP A 82 7.07 23.95 -7.79
CA ASP A 82 8.37 24.03 -8.45
C ASP A 82 9.44 24.65 -7.56
N THR A 83 9.09 25.72 -6.83
CA THR A 83 9.97 26.35 -5.85
C THR A 83 10.31 25.39 -4.73
N TYR A 84 9.28 24.69 -4.21
CA TYR A 84 9.47 23.67 -3.18
C TYR A 84 10.41 22.54 -3.65
N GLU A 85 10.21 22.03 -4.86
CA GLU A 85 11.05 20.96 -5.41
C GLU A 85 12.51 21.42 -5.62
N GLN A 86 12.71 22.67 -6.05
CA GLN A 86 14.04 23.27 -6.15
C GLN A 86 14.70 23.37 -4.77
N GLU A 87 14.00 23.85 -3.76
CA GLU A 87 14.49 23.93 -2.38
C GLU A 87 14.80 22.54 -1.80
N LEU A 88 13.92 21.56 -2.04
CA LEU A 88 14.11 20.18 -1.57
C LEU A 88 15.35 19.53 -2.19
N THR A 89 15.59 19.81 -3.47
CA THR A 89 16.72 19.22 -4.21
C THR A 89 18.01 20.03 -4.06
N PHE A 90 17.92 21.27 -3.56
CA PHE A 90 19.06 22.12 -3.28
C PHE A 90 19.90 21.54 -2.15
N GLY A 91 21.18 21.27 -2.43
CA GLY A 91 22.10 20.66 -1.46
C GLY A 91 22.06 19.12 -1.38
N LEU A 92 21.16 18.45 -2.11
CA LEU A 92 21.19 16.99 -2.19
C LEU A 92 22.41 16.48 -2.96
N HIS A 93 22.93 15.32 -2.55
CA HIS A 93 23.99 14.62 -3.26
C HIS A 93 23.61 14.41 -4.74
N PRO A 94 24.54 14.53 -5.71
CA PRO A 94 24.25 14.35 -7.13
C PRO A 94 23.51 13.05 -7.46
N ASP A 95 23.89 11.94 -6.82
CA ASP A 95 23.25 10.64 -7.04
C ASP A 95 21.80 10.59 -6.53
N ALA A 96 21.51 11.26 -5.42
CA ALA A 96 20.14 11.35 -4.91
C ALA A 96 19.25 12.14 -5.87
N ARG A 97 19.76 13.26 -6.40
CA ARG A 97 19.07 14.06 -7.44
C ARG A 97 18.85 13.23 -8.71
N ALA A 98 19.86 12.48 -9.14
CA ALA A 98 19.74 11.61 -10.31
C ALA A 98 18.69 10.49 -10.12
N ALA A 99 18.62 9.91 -8.92
CA ALA A 99 17.61 8.90 -8.58
C ALA A 99 16.18 9.49 -8.61
N LEU A 100 15.98 10.69 -8.04
CA LEU A 100 14.70 11.40 -8.05
C LEU A 100 14.25 11.76 -9.49
N ALA A 101 15.14 12.35 -10.28
CA ALA A 101 14.87 12.71 -11.67
C ALA A 101 14.50 11.48 -12.52
N ARG A 102 15.23 10.36 -12.33
CA ARG A 102 14.93 9.09 -13.00
C ARG A 102 13.54 8.57 -12.61
N ALA A 103 13.17 8.66 -11.35
CA ALA A 103 11.86 8.25 -10.87
C ALA A 103 10.74 9.12 -11.48
N GLN A 104 10.88 10.45 -11.46
CA GLN A 104 9.92 11.37 -12.09
C GLN A 104 9.70 11.03 -13.57
N ASP A 105 10.77 10.83 -14.33
CA ASP A 105 10.68 10.48 -15.75
C ASP A 105 9.99 9.12 -15.97
N GLN A 106 10.29 8.11 -15.14
CA GLN A 106 9.61 6.82 -15.20
C GLN A 106 8.12 6.89 -14.82
N VAL A 107 7.75 7.68 -13.81
CA VAL A 107 6.33 7.92 -13.45
C VAL A 107 5.62 8.63 -14.59
N ARG A 108 6.21 9.69 -15.15
CA ARG A 108 5.67 10.44 -16.28
C ARG A 108 5.41 9.53 -17.48
N ARG A 109 6.36 8.66 -17.84
CA ARG A 109 6.16 7.67 -18.92
C ARG A 109 5.00 6.71 -18.67
N ARG A 110 4.69 6.39 -17.41
CA ARG A 110 3.60 5.48 -17.03
C ARG A 110 2.24 6.20 -16.89
N LEU A 111 2.27 7.51 -16.72
CA LEU A 111 1.11 8.39 -16.59
C LEU A 111 1.16 9.47 -17.67
N PRO A 112 0.90 9.13 -18.95
CA PRO A 112 1.11 10.05 -20.08
C PRO A 112 0.18 11.28 -20.09
N PHE A 113 -0.84 11.31 -19.22
CA PHE A 113 -1.73 12.47 -19.06
C PHE A 113 -1.30 13.40 -17.92
N ALA A 114 -0.22 13.06 -17.22
CA ALA A 114 0.35 13.91 -16.19
C ALA A 114 1.08 15.08 -16.85
N ASP A 115 0.74 16.29 -16.45
CA ASP A 115 1.41 17.51 -16.90
C ASP A 115 2.84 17.55 -16.32
N ARG A 116 2.97 17.16 -15.04
CA ARG A 116 4.26 17.08 -14.33
C ARG A 116 4.18 16.13 -13.14
N VAL A 117 5.30 15.48 -12.81
CA VAL A 117 5.47 14.68 -11.59
C VAL A 117 6.25 15.50 -10.58
N HIS A 118 5.68 15.74 -9.40
CA HIS A 118 6.26 16.60 -8.37
C HIS A 118 6.91 15.80 -7.24
N LEU A 119 7.97 16.33 -6.64
CA LEU A 119 8.61 15.75 -5.46
C LEU A 119 8.16 16.46 -4.19
N TYR A 120 7.86 15.67 -3.16
CA TYR A 120 7.48 16.20 -1.85
C TYR A 120 8.18 15.44 -0.73
N SER A 121 8.71 16.15 0.25
CA SER A 121 9.13 15.57 1.53
C SER A 121 8.10 15.93 2.60
N PRO A 122 7.73 15.01 3.51
CA PRO A 122 6.81 15.32 4.59
C PRO A 122 7.47 16.21 5.66
N ASP A 123 7.59 17.51 5.39
CA ASP A 123 8.21 18.49 6.31
C ASP A 123 7.44 18.66 7.61
N GLN A 124 8.16 18.85 8.71
CA GLN A 124 7.65 18.94 10.09
C GLN A 124 7.17 17.61 10.68
N LEU A 125 7.86 16.48 10.43
CA LEU A 125 7.59 15.33 11.28
C LEU A 125 7.97 15.81 12.69
N PRO A 126 7.13 15.60 13.71
CA PRO A 126 7.49 15.79 15.11
C PRO A 126 8.98 15.93 15.39
N LYS A 127 9.44 17.15 15.74
CA LYS A 127 10.83 17.39 16.22
C LYS A 127 11.07 16.81 17.62
N HIS A 128 10.04 16.28 18.27
CA HIS A 128 10.23 15.44 19.45
C HIS A 128 11.07 14.21 19.07
N ASP A 129 11.72 13.58 20.05
CA ASP A 129 12.42 12.30 19.92
C ASP A 129 11.45 11.20 19.46
N CYS A 130 10.98 11.28 18.23
CA CYS A 130 10.56 10.14 17.43
C CYS A 130 11.82 9.39 17.02
N THR A 131 12.61 9.01 18.02
CA THR A 131 13.52 7.90 17.88
C THR A 131 12.66 6.66 17.76
N LEU A 132 13.16 5.74 16.97
CA LEU A 132 12.61 4.41 16.80
C LEU A 132 12.37 3.69 18.13
N ASP A 133 13.12 4.13 19.15
CA ASP A 133 13.23 3.47 20.44
C ASP A 133 12.21 3.92 21.49
N LYS A 134 11.60 5.11 21.37
CA LYS A 134 10.81 5.67 22.48
C LYS A 134 9.29 5.68 22.29
N THR A 135 8.78 5.66 21.05
CA THR A 135 7.34 5.93 20.83
C THR A 135 6.59 4.96 19.92
N GLY A 136 7.28 3.97 19.31
CA GLY A 136 6.62 3.01 18.41
C GLY A 136 5.88 3.66 17.23
N CYS A 137 6.19 4.91 16.90
CA CYS A 137 5.41 5.71 15.95
C CYS A 137 5.77 5.37 14.49
N ASP A 138 4.74 5.27 13.64
CA ASP A 138 4.86 5.09 12.18
C ASP A 138 5.69 6.18 11.49
N CYS A 139 5.97 7.29 12.16
CA CYS A 139 6.76 8.41 11.64
C CYS A 139 8.19 8.00 11.28
N ALA A 140 8.85 7.13 12.04
CA ALA A 140 10.22 6.72 11.73
C ALA A 140 10.29 5.87 10.46
N ARG A 141 9.26 5.05 10.22
CA ARG A 141 9.12 4.29 8.95
C ARG A 141 8.85 5.23 7.77
N MET A 142 8.07 6.30 7.98
CA MET A 142 7.82 7.30 6.92
C MET A 142 9.10 8.06 6.50
N ARG A 143 10.06 8.24 7.42
CA ARG A 143 11.34 8.93 7.12
C ARG A 143 12.27 8.11 6.21
N VAL A 144 12.12 6.79 6.19
CA VAL A 144 12.96 5.85 5.42
C VAL A 144 12.22 5.20 4.26
N ASN A 145 11.07 5.75 3.86
CA ASN A 145 10.23 5.19 2.81
C ASN A 145 9.87 6.26 1.77
N ALA A 146 9.41 5.80 0.62
CA ALA A 146 8.78 6.67 -0.38
C ALA A 146 7.39 6.12 -0.73
N ALA A 147 6.61 6.91 -1.44
CA ALA A 147 5.35 6.48 -2.04
C ALA A 147 5.07 7.32 -3.29
N VAL A 148 4.50 6.71 -4.32
CA VAL A 148 3.92 7.47 -5.44
C VAL A 148 2.42 7.61 -5.23
N LEU A 149 1.95 8.85 -5.10
CA LEU A 149 0.54 9.18 -5.10
C LEU A 149 0.08 9.46 -6.53
N PRO A 150 -0.77 8.60 -7.12
CA PRO A 150 -1.28 8.83 -8.45
C PRO A 150 -2.26 10.01 -8.44
N ASN A 151 -2.06 10.96 -9.34
CA ASN A 151 -3.01 12.00 -9.69
C ASN A 151 -3.01 12.12 -11.22
N ARG A 152 -4.16 12.47 -11.81
CA ARG A 152 -4.30 12.52 -13.27
C ARG A 152 -3.36 13.53 -13.93
N ARG A 153 -3.18 14.71 -13.32
CA ARG A 153 -2.38 15.83 -13.86
C ARG A 153 -1.07 16.04 -13.11
N HIS A 154 -1.09 15.84 -11.79
CA HIS A 154 0.03 16.15 -10.91
C HIS A 154 0.39 14.99 -9.97
N PRO A 155 0.86 13.83 -10.49
CA PRO A 155 1.37 12.76 -9.63
C PRO A 155 2.45 13.29 -8.68
N VAL A 156 2.46 12.78 -7.45
CA VAL A 156 3.42 13.18 -6.41
C VAL A 156 4.26 11.99 -5.99
N ILE A 157 5.58 12.17 -5.93
CA ILE A 157 6.49 11.26 -5.25
C ILE A 157 6.76 11.83 -3.86
N LEU A 158 6.24 11.15 -2.84
CA LEU A 158 6.54 11.44 -1.45
C LEU A 158 7.81 10.70 -1.04
N VAL A 159 8.80 11.40 -0.49
CA VAL A 159 10.07 10.81 -0.06
C VAL A 159 10.37 11.21 1.37
N GLY A 160 10.69 10.25 2.22
CA GLY A 160 11.15 10.52 3.59
C GLY A 160 12.51 11.20 3.61
N ASP A 161 12.69 12.14 4.54
CA ASP A 161 13.91 12.93 4.68
C ASP A 161 15.17 12.07 4.88
N ARG A 162 15.15 11.06 5.77
CA ARG A 162 16.31 10.18 5.97
C ARG A 162 16.66 9.33 4.74
N LEU A 163 15.69 9.11 3.85
CA LEU A 163 15.95 8.40 2.60
C LEU A 163 16.72 9.29 1.61
N LEU A 164 16.53 10.62 1.65
CA LEU A 164 17.24 11.57 0.79
C LEU A 164 18.76 11.61 1.08
N ASP A 165 19.15 11.30 2.32
CA ASP A 165 20.55 11.29 2.76
C ASP A 165 21.33 10.03 2.28
N GLU A 166 20.64 8.99 1.79
CA GLU A 166 21.25 7.72 1.36
C GLU A 166 20.86 7.40 -0.08
N ALA A 167 21.63 7.92 -1.03
CA ALA A 167 21.31 7.85 -2.46
C ALA A 167 21.11 6.41 -2.97
N ALA A 168 21.87 5.44 -2.46
CA ALA A 168 21.75 4.04 -2.86
C ALA A 168 20.42 3.43 -2.39
N ALA A 169 20.03 3.66 -1.13
CA ALA A 169 18.73 3.23 -0.61
C ALA A 169 17.58 3.94 -1.32
N LEU A 170 17.71 5.25 -1.58
CA LEU A 170 16.73 6.04 -2.31
C LEU A 170 16.45 5.46 -3.69
N ALA A 171 17.51 5.15 -4.45
CA ALA A 171 17.37 4.56 -5.78
C ALA A 171 16.57 3.26 -5.75
N TYR A 172 16.87 2.35 -4.81
CA TYR A 172 16.16 1.09 -4.64
C TYR A 172 14.67 1.31 -4.32
N VAL A 173 14.37 2.15 -3.33
CA VAL A 173 12.99 2.43 -2.91
C VAL A 173 12.20 3.11 -4.03
N LEU A 174 12.77 4.09 -4.73
CA LEU A 174 12.09 4.74 -5.84
C LEU A 174 11.82 3.76 -6.99
N ALA A 175 12.76 2.87 -7.32
CA ALA A 175 12.53 1.85 -8.33
C ALA A 175 11.39 0.88 -7.93
N HIS A 176 11.30 0.54 -6.64
CA HIS A 176 10.19 -0.23 -6.07
C HIS A 176 8.86 0.51 -6.23
N GLU A 177 8.77 1.75 -5.74
CA GLU A 177 7.54 2.55 -5.74
C GLU A 177 7.06 2.88 -7.15
N VAL A 178 7.98 3.17 -8.07
CA VAL A 178 7.66 3.41 -9.47
C VAL A 178 7.00 2.17 -10.08
N ASN A 179 7.42 0.94 -9.72
CA ASN A 179 6.80 -0.29 -10.20
C ASN A 179 5.31 -0.39 -9.83
N HIS A 180 4.89 0.13 -8.68
CA HIS A 180 3.46 0.19 -8.29
C HIS A 180 2.61 1.07 -9.20
N VAL A 181 3.22 2.01 -9.94
CA VAL A 181 2.52 2.92 -10.86
C VAL A 181 2.06 2.23 -12.16
N ARG A 182 2.46 0.98 -12.42
CA ARG A 182 2.05 0.25 -13.63
C ARG A 182 0.52 0.07 -13.66
N ARG A 183 -0.16 0.79 -14.58
CA ARG A 183 -1.62 0.80 -14.81
C ARG A 183 -2.34 -0.56 -14.76
N PRO A 184 -1.84 -1.66 -15.36
CA PRO A 184 -2.54 -2.94 -15.26
C PRO A 184 -2.64 -3.43 -13.82
N TRP A 185 -1.67 -3.15 -12.97
CA TRP A 185 -1.68 -3.62 -11.58
C TRP A 185 -2.66 -2.86 -10.70
N LEU A 186 -2.84 -1.55 -10.87
CA LEU A 186 -3.86 -0.80 -10.12
C LEU A 186 -5.29 -1.25 -10.48
N LEU A 187 -5.55 -1.51 -11.78
CA LEU A 187 -6.84 -2.01 -12.24
C LEU A 187 -7.07 -3.47 -11.84
N VAL A 188 -6.05 -4.33 -11.98
CA VAL A 188 -6.10 -5.72 -11.52
C VAL A 188 -6.26 -5.79 -10.01
N TYR A 189 -5.56 -4.97 -9.24
CA TYR A 189 -5.69 -4.91 -7.79
C TYR A 189 -7.09 -4.44 -7.38
N GLY A 190 -7.63 -3.40 -8.04
CA GLY A 190 -9.01 -2.96 -7.84
C GLY A 190 -10.02 -4.07 -8.16
N ALA A 191 -9.89 -4.72 -9.31
CA ALA A 191 -10.77 -5.82 -9.72
C ALA A 191 -10.66 -7.04 -8.78
N LEU A 192 -9.45 -7.41 -8.38
CA LEU A 192 -9.22 -8.48 -7.40
C LEU A 192 -9.84 -8.12 -6.06
N GLN A 193 -9.76 -6.87 -5.59
CA GLN A 193 -10.46 -6.45 -4.38
C GLN A 193 -11.98 -6.62 -4.53
N VAL A 194 -12.58 -6.24 -5.66
CA VAL A 194 -14.03 -6.44 -5.88
C VAL A 194 -14.39 -7.92 -5.83
N VAL A 195 -13.65 -8.76 -6.56
CA VAL A 195 -13.89 -10.22 -6.62
C VAL A 195 -13.72 -10.85 -5.24
N THR A 196 -12.68 -10.46 -4.50
CA THR A 196 -12.45 -10.94 -3.15
C THR A 196 -13.59 -10.53 -2.21
N LEU A 197 -14.00 -9.26 -2.21
CA LEU A 197 -15.08 -8.76 -1.34
C LEU A 197 -16.42 -9.45 -1.67
N ALA A 198 -16.76 -9.58 -2.94
CA ALA A 198 -17.93 -10.33 -3.38
C ALA A 198 -17.84 -11.82 -3.00
N GLY A 199 -16.65 -12.41 -3.09
CA GLY A 199 -16.35 -13.77 -2.66
C GLY A 199 -16.61 -13.99 -1.16
N TRP A 200 -16.23 -13.05 -0.30
CA TRP A 200 -16.50 -13.11 1.15
C TRP A 200 -17.99 -13.15 1.46
N LEU A 201 -18.77 -12.30 0.80
CA LEU A 201 -20.22 -12.30 0.93
C LEU A 201 -20.83 -13.62 0.41
N GLY A 202 -20.43 -14.05 -0.79
CA GLY A 202 -20.96 -15.25 -1.44
C GLY A 202 -20.65 -16.52 -0.65
N MET A 203 -19.45 -16.63 -0.07
CA MET A 203 -19.09 -17.73 0.83
C MET A 203 -20.04 -17.80 2.02
N GLY A 204 -20.28 -16.66 2.71
CA GLY A 204 -21.18 -16.63 3.85
C GLY A 204 -22.61 -17.04 3.49
N LEU A 205 -23.07 -16.65 2.30
CA LEU A 205 -24.41 -16.96 1.80
C LEU A 205 -24.61 -18.45 1.50
N VAL A 206 -23.65 -19.06 0.79
CA VAL A 206 -23.84 -20.39 0.17
C VAL A 206 -23.29 -21.51 1.06
N LEU A 207 -22.19 -21.27 1.77
CA LEU A 207 -21.50 -22.33 2.49
C LEU A 207 -22.10 -22.56 3.88
N PRO A 208 -22.18 -23.82 4.33
CA PRO A 208 -22.52 -24.12 5.72
C PRO A 208 -21.34 -23.77 6.64
N TRP A 209 -21.64 -23.51 7.91
CA TRP A 209 -20.65 -22.98 8.87
C TRP A 209 -19.39 -23.85 9.00
N HIS A 210 -19.52 -25.18 8.98
CA HIS A 210 -18.40 -26.10 9.14
C HIS A 210 -17.44 -26.05 7.93
N VAL A 211 -17.97 -25.78 6.72
CA VAL A 211 -17.14 -25.54 5.52
C VAL A 211 -16.48 -24.17 5.59
N LEU A 212 -17.17 -23.15 6.11
CA LEU A 212 -16.61 -21.81 6.28
C LEU A 212 -15.38 -21.79 7.18
N VAL A 213 -15.36 -22.59 8.26
CA VAL A 213 -14.21 -22.69 9.17
C VAL A 213 -12.93 -23.14 8.44
N VAL A 214 -13.06 -23.90 7.34
CA VAL A 214 -11.92 -24.36 6.53
C VAL A 214 -11.64 -23.44 5.35
N VAL A 215 -12.68 -23.05 4.60
CA VAL A 215 -12.52 -22.31 3.34
C VAL A 215 -12.16 -20.84 3.58
N ALA A 216 -12.73 -20.19 4.60
CA ALA A 216 -12.44 -18.79 4.87
C ALA A 216 -10.94 -18.55 5.15
N PRO A 217 -10.24 -19.30 6.02
CA PRO A 217 -8.79 -19.15 6.19
C PRO A 217 -8.00 -19.35 4.90
N VAL A 218 -8.38 -20.30 4.04
CA VAL A 218 -7.70 -20.56 2.76
C VAL A 218 -7.86 -19.37 1.81
N VAL A 219 -9.07 -18.85 1.66
CA VAL A 219 -9.35 -17.68 0.80
C VAL A 219 -8.69 -16.42 1.36
N TRP A 220 -8.62 -16.29 2.69
CA TRP A 220 -7.85 -15.24 3.35
C TRP A 220 -6.38 -15.33 2.94
N VAL A 221 -5.72 -16.46 3.16
CA VAL A 221 -4.31 -16.68 2.79
C VAL A 221 -4.07 -16.44 1.31
N ALA A 222 -4.94 -16.92 0.42
CA ALA A 222 -4.82 -16.69 -1.02
C ALA A 222 -4.87 -15.18 -1.38
N THR A 223 -5.82 -14.44 -0.79
CA THR A 223 -5.94 -12.98 -0.98
C THR A 223 -4.66 -12.26 -0.50
N MET A 224 -4.11 -12.72 0.63
CA MET A 224 -2.86 -12.18 1.17
C MET A 224 -1.68 -12.44 0.24
N LEU A 225 -1.53 -13.67 -0.26
CA LEU A 225 -0.46 -14.05 -1.18
C LEU A 225 -0.54 -13.26 -2.49
N LEU A 226 -1.75 -13.04 -3.02
CA LEU A 226 -1.92 -12.18 -4.21
C LEU A 226 -1.45 -10.74 -3.96
N SER A 227 -1.73 -10.19 -2.77
CA SER A 227 -1.22 -8.87 -2.38
C SER A 227 0.31 -8.86 -2.25
N TRP A 228 0.90 -9.96 -1.77
CA TRP A 228 2.34 -10.11 -1.67
C TRP A 228 3.04 -10.19 -3.03
N VAL A 229 2.42 -10.82 -4.03
CA VAL A 229 3.00 -10.91 -5.38
C VAL A 229 3.33 -9.53 -5.94
N ASN A 230 2.48 -8.53 -5.72
CA ASN A 230 2.73 -7.16 -6.17
C ASN A 230 3.97 -6.53 -5.48
N GLU A 231 4.08 -6.69 -4.17
CA GLU A 231 5.23 -6.23 -3.38
C GLU A 231 6.54 -6.92 -3.80
N LEU A 232 6.50 -8.25 -3.99
CA LEU A 232 7.66 -9.02 -4.42
C LEU A 232 8.05 -8.70 -5.86
N ALA A 233 7.09 -8.48 -6.76
CA ALA A 233 7.36 -8.04 -8.13
C ALA A 233 8.02 -6.66 -8.15
N ALA A 234 7.62 -5.76 -7.27
CA ALA A 234 8.25 -4.45 -7.11
C ALA A 234 9.68 -4.56 -6.55
N ASP A 235 9.92 -5.42 -5.55
CA ASP A 235 11.27 -5.71 -5.05
C ASP A 235 12.18 -6.32 -6.13
N ILE A 236 11.64 -7.23 -6.94
CA ILE A 236 12.36 -7.82 -8.08
C ILE A 236 12.67 -6.76 -9.14
N ALA A 237 11.75 -5.86 -9.45
CA ALA A 237 11.99 -4.78 -10.41
C ALA A 237 13.06 -3.80 -9.91
N ALA A 238 13.04 -3.50 -8.60
CA ALA A 238 13.99 -2.62 -7.95
C ALA A 238 15.44 -3.15 -7.99
N ARG A 239 15.65 -4.45 -8.21
CA ARG A 239 17.00 -5.06 -8.33
C ARG A 239 17.91 -4.39 -9.37
N THR A 240 17.32 -3.73 -10.37
CA THR A 240 18.05 -3.06 -11.45
C THR A 240 18.91 -1.90 -10.95
N THR A 241 18.73 -1.47 -9.70
CA THR A 241 19.57 -0.46 -9.04
C THR A 241 20.86 -1.03 -8.46
N GLY A 242 21.04 -2.35 -8.49
CA GLY A 242 22.24 -3.04 -8.01
C GLY A 242 22.13 -3.58 -6.57
N PRO A 243 23.06 -4.48 -6.21
CA PRO A 243 23.04 -5.20 -4.92
C PRO A 243 23.28 -4.28 -3.71
N ASP A 244 24.16 -3.30 -3.85
CA ASP A 244 24.51 -2.38 -2.75
C ASP A 244 23.36 -1.45 -2.40
N ALA A 245 22.58 -1.01 -3.39
CA ALA A 245 21.37 -0.20 -3.19
C ALA A 245 20.31 -0.94 -2.34
N ALA A 246 20.08 -2.22 -2.66
CA ALA A 246 19.18 -3.06 -1.86
C ALA A 246 19.72 -3.26 -0.44
N ARG A 247 21.02 -3.54 -0.29
CA ARG A 247 21.66 -3.74 1.02
C ARG A 247 21.61 -2.48 1.89
N ALA A 248 21.86 -1.30 1.30
CA ALA A 248 21.77 -0.01 1.97
C ALA A 248 20.35 0.21 2.51
N PHE A 249 19.33 0.02 1.67
CA PHE A 249 17.93 0.13 2.10
C PHE A 249 17.57 -0.84 3.23
N TRP A 250 17.86 -2.14 3.09
CA TRP A 250 17.47 -3.11 4.10
C TRP A 250 18.26 -2.97 5.41
N THR A 251 19.46 -2.40 5.36
CA THR A 251 20.22 -2.03 6.57
C THR A 251 19.57 -0.83 7.25
N MET A 252 19.27 0.23 6.50
CA MET A 252 18.56 1.40 7.00
C MET A 252 17.19 1.02 7.60
N LEU A 253 16.40 0.21 6.91
CA LEU A 253 15.08 -0.22 7.38
C LEU A 253 15.16 -1.07 8.65
N ARG A 254 16.20 -1.91 8.78
CA ARG A 254 16.43 -2.70 10.01
C ARG A 254 16.79 -1.81 11.18
N ALA A 255 17.69 -0.85 10.98
CA ALA A 255 18.00 0.17 11.97
C ALA A 255 16.75 1.00 12.32
N ALA A 256 15.85 1.18 11.35
CA ALA A 256 14.58 1.87 11.47
C ALA A 256 13.38 1.00 11.90
N ARG A 257 13.59 -0.13 12.57
CA ARG A 257 12.48 -0.86 13.21
C ARG A 257 12.24 -0.38 14.64
N PRO A 258 10.99 0.01 14.99
CA PRO A 258 10.70 0.38 16.36
C PRO A 258 10.81 -0.82 17.31
N THR A 259 11.45 -0.62 18.45
CA THR A 259 11.45 -1.58 19.57
C THR A 259 10.10 -1.51 20.27
N ARG A 260 9.19 -2.44 19.93
CA ARG A 260 7.89 -2.54 20.61
C ARG A 260 8.05 -3.22 21.97
N ALA A 261 7.53 -2.61 23.04
CA ALA A 261 7.51 -3.17 24.39
C ALA A 261 6.08 -3.49 24.87
N GLY A 262 5.97 -4.46 25.79
CA GLY A 262 4.72 -4.80 26.47
C GLY A 262 3.57 -5.25 25.55
N LEU A 263 2.34 -4.87 25.89
CA LEU A 263 1.11 -5.27 25.19
C LEU A 263 1.08 -4.86 23.70
N SER A 264 1.78 -3.78 23.34
CA SER A 264 1.91 -3.30 21.96
C SER A 264 2.72 -4.25 21.06
N ARG A 265 3.70 -4.96 21.65
CA ARG A 265 4.46 -6.01 20.97
C ARG A 265 3.57 -7.20 20.67
N LEU A 266 2.74 -7.59 21.64
CA LEU A 266 1.87 -8.76 21.56
C LEU A 266 0.72 -8.54 20.57
N THR A 267 -0.01 -7.44 20.70
CA THR A 267 -1.06 -7.04 19.74
C THR A 267 -0.51 -6.78 18.35
N GLY A 268 0.65 -6.13 18.24
CA GLY A 268 1.33 -5.91 16.95
C GLY A 268 1.83 -7.19 16.30
N ALA A 269 2.27 -8.19 17.09
CA ALA A 269 2.67 -9.51 16.60
C ALA A 269 1.45 -10.32 16.14
N VAL A 270 0.37 -10.33 16.91
CA VAL A 270 -0.89 -10.99 16.54
C VAL A 270 -1.43 -10.42 15.22
N MET A 271 -1.47 -9.10 15.07
CA MET A 271 -1.91 -8.47 13.82
C MET A 271 -0.96 -8.72 12.65
N ALA A 272 0.35 -8.79 12.89
CA ALA A 272 1.33 -9.14 11.86
C ALA A 272 1.24 -10.60 11.41
N VAL A 273 0.68 -11.49 12.24
CA VAL A 273 0.44 -12.90 11.91
C VAL A 273 -0.92 -13.11 11.25
N LEU A 274 -1.97 -12.49 11.79
CA LEU A 274 -3.34 -12.66 11.28
C LEU A 274 -3.59 -11.89 9.97
N ALA A 275 -2.85 -10.81 9.73
CA ALA A 275 -3.07 -9.93 8.59
C ALA A 275 -1.80 -9.23 8.07
N PRO A 276 -0.71 -9.94 7.72
CA PRO A 276 0.43 -9.33 7.05
C PRO A 276 0.06 -8.73 5.68
N THR A 277 -0.31 -7.45 5.63
CA THR A 277 -0.66 -6.74 4.37
C THR A 277 0.52 -6.59 3.40
N HIS A 278 1.72 -6.96 3.83
CA HIS A 278 2.93 -7.05 3.01
C HIS A 278 3.69 -8.34 3.38
N PRO A 279 4.51 -8.88 2.46
CA PRO A 279 5.34 -10.03 2.78
C PRO A 279 6.29 -9.73 3.95
N PRO A 280 6.68 -10.74 4.75
CA PRO A 280 7.61 -10.57 5.85
C PRO A 280 8.89 -9.87 5.39
N ILE A 281 9.37 -8.89 6.17
CA ILE A 281 10.56 -8.14 5.78
C ILE A 281 11.77 -9.06 5.60
N THR A 282 11.89 -10.12 6.39
CA THR A 282 12.96 -11.13 6.24
C THR A 282 12.90 -11.83 4.90
N LEU A 283 11.69 -12.19 4.42
CA LEU A 283 11.49 -12.78 3.10
C LEU A 283 11.89 -11.78 1.99
N ARG A 284 11.44 -10.53 2.10
CA ARG A 284 11.76 -9.48 1.11
C ARG A 284 13.25 -9.17 1.06
N ALA A 285 13.90 -9.03 2.22
CA ALA A 285 15.33 -8.79 2.32
C ALA A 285 16.15 -9.98 1.80
N ALA A 286 15.75 -11.22 2.13
CA ALA A 286 16.42 -12.42 1.62
C ALA A 286 16.24 -12.56 0.10
N LEU A 287 15.07 -12.20 -0.43
CA LEU A 287 14.84 -12.17 -1.88
C LEU A 287 15.74 -11.13 -2.55
N ALA A 288 15.81 -9.92 -2.00
CA ALA A 288 16.67 -8.86 -2.52
C ALA A 288 18.16 -9.25 -2.48
N ASP A 289 18.62 -9.85 -1.38
CA ASP A 289 19.99 -10.34 -1.22
C ASP A 289 20.31 -11.51 -2.16
N ARG A 290 19.41 -12.50 -2.28
CA ARG A 290 19.63 -13.65 -3.19
C ARG A 290 19.60 -13.26 -4.67
N ILE A 291 18.82 -12.24 -5.03
CA ILE A 291 18.75 -11.70 -6.40
C ILE A 291 20.00 -10.87 -6.72
N ALA A 292 20.50 -10.11 -5.76
CA ALA A 292 21.72 -9.31 -5.86
C ALA A 292 22.97 -10.13 -6.27
N HIS A 293 23.00 -11.42 -5.93
CA HIS A 293 24.13 -12.32 -6.19
C HIS A 293 23.94 -13.25 -7.41
N ARG A 294 22.85 -13.10 -8.18
CA ARG A 294 22.67 -13.87 -9.43
C ARG A 294 23.18 -13.05 -10.62
N PRO A 295 24.07 -13.59 -11.46
CA PRO A 295 24.38 -12.98 -12.75
C PRO A 295 23.10 -12.90 -13.59
N LEU A 296 22.89 -11.76 -14.24
CA LEU A 296 21.78 -11.59 -15.18
C LEU A 296 22.02 -12.55 -16.37
N PRO A 297 20.99 -13.29 -16.82
CA PRO A 297 21.08 -14.03 -18.07
C PRO A 297 21.24 -13.09 -19.26
#